data_AF-A0A832J1P9-F1
#
_entry.id   AF-A0A832J1P9-F1
#
_cell.length_a   1.000
_cell.length_b   1.000
_cell.length_c   1.000
_cell.angle_alpha   90.00
_cell.angle_beta   90.00
_cell.angle_gamma   90.00
#
_symmetry.space_group_name_H-M   'P 1'
#
loop_
_entity.id
_entity.type
_entity.pdbx_description
1 polymer ?
#
loop_
_entity_poly.entity_id
_entity_poly.type
_entity_poly.pdbx_seq_one_letter_code
_entity_poly.pdbx_strand_id
1 'polypeptide(L)'
;MTAAKHKENHYVTRIGWLRAAVMGANDGIVSTASLIIGVAAAGSSQTQILLAGVAGLIAGAMSMAAGEYVSVSSQSDSENADLAREKAELEADPEGELKELAGLYEARGISPELSMKVAKELTAGDVLQAHAR
;
A
#
# COMPACT_ATOMS: atom_id res chain seq x y z
N MET A 1 40.49 -0.78 -6.19
CA MET A 1 39.46 -1.74 -6.64
C MET A 1 38.10 -1.12 -6.39
N THR A 2 37.41 -0.69 -7.43
CA THR A 2 36.08 -0.08 -7.37
C THR A 2 35.04 -1.19 -7.23
N ALA A 3 34.34 -1.24 -6.09
CA ALA A 3 33.20 -2.13 -5.92
C ALA A 3 32.11 -1.72 -6.91
N ALA A 4 31.77 -2.61 -7.84
CA ALA A 4 30.64 -2.42 -8.73
C ALA A 4 29.36 -2.38 -7.88
N LYS A 5 28.64 -1.27 -7.95
CA LYS A 5 27.37 -1.06 -7.24
C LYS A 5 26.34 -2.04 -7.80
N HIS A 6 26.16 -3.18 -7.14
CA HIS A 6 25.13 -4.16 -7.47
C HIS A 6 23.77 -3.48 -7.29
N LYS A 7 23.07 -3.22 -8.39
CA LYS A 7 21.77 -2.56 -8.38
C LYS A 7 20.71 -3.65 -8.20
N GLU A 8 20.36 -3.95 -6.96
CA GLU A 8 19.24 -4.86 -6.68
C GLU A 8 17.95 -4.20 -7.16
N ASN A 9 17.35 -4.76 -8.21
CA ASN A 9 16.02 -4.36 -8.63
C ASN A 9 15.02 -4.98 -7.63
N HIS A 10 14.59 -4.19 -6.65
CA HIS A 10 13.51 -4.58 -5.76
C HIS A 10 12.19 -4.58 -6.54
N TYR A 11 11.72 -5.77 -6.94
CA TYR A 11 10.46 -5.95 -7.66
C TYR A 11 9.22 -5.70 -6.78
N VAL A 12 9.39 -5.53 -5.47
CA VAL A 12 8.31 -5.35 -4.49
C VAL A 12 7.40 -4.16 -4.82
N THR A 13 7.94 -3.05 -5.31
CA THR A 13 7.15 -1.88 -5.73
C THR A 13 6.27 -2.14 -6.96
N ARG A 14 6.57 -3.17 -7.76
CA ARG A 14 5.76 -3.55 -8.91
C ARG A 14 4.63 -4.52 -8.55
N ILE A 15 4.59 -5.04 -7.33
CA ILE A 15 3.61 -6.05 -6.93
C ILE A 15 2.21 -5.42 -6.82
N GLY A 16 2.09 -4.17 -6.36
CA GLY A 16 0.81 -3.49 -6.17
C GLY A 16 -0.01 -3.36 -7.46
N TRP A 17 0.57 -2.72 -8.49
CA TRP A 17 -0.11 -2.54 -9.78
C TRP A 17 -0.36 -3.87 -10.50
N LEU A 18 0.56 -4.83 -10.39
CA LEU A 18 0.41 -6.15 -11.01
C LEU A 18 -0.74 -6.92 -10.35
N ARG A 19 -0.83 -6.89 -9.02
CA ARG A 19 -1.94 -7.48 -8.26
C ARG A 19 -3.28 -6.88 -8.71
N ALA A 20 -3.37 -5.56 -8.73
CA ALA A 20 -4.59 -4.85 -9.15
C ALA A 20 -4.98 -5.21 -10.60
N ALA A 21 -4.00 -5.26 -11.51
CA ALA A 21 -4.23 -5.62 -12.91
C ALA A 21 -4.69 -7.08 -13.08
N VAL A 22 -4.06 -8.03 -12.39
CA VAL A 22 -4.43 -9.46 -12.47
C VAL A 22 -5.81 -9.71 -11.86
N MET A 23 -6.09 -9.15 -10.68
CA MET A 23 -7.43 -9.25 -10.06
C MET A 23 -8.49 -8.62 -10.95
N GLY A 24 -8.23 -7.42 -11.50
CA GLY A 24 -9.16 -6.73 -12.39
C GLY A 24 -9.42 -7.49 -13.69
N ALA A 25 -8.39 -8.12 -14.29
CA ALA A 25 -8.56 -8.94 -15.48
C ALA A 25 -9.39 -10.20 -15.20
N ASN A 26 -9.10 -10.89 -14.09
CA ASN A 26 -9.84 -12.08 -13.67
C ASN A 26 -11.31 -11.76 -13.44
N ASP A 27 -11.58 -10.75 -12.61
CA ASP A 27 -12.94 -10.37 -12.25
C ASP A 27 -13.69 -9.81 -13.45
N GLY A 28 -13.02 -9.01 -14.31
CA GLY A 28 -13.61 -8.46 -15.53
C GLY A 28 -14.07 -9.55 -16.51
N ILE A 29 -13.25 -10.59 -16.73
CA ILE A 29 -13.61 -11.72 -17.61
C ILE A 29 -14.80 -12.49 -17.04
N VAL A 30 -14.71 -12.91 -15.76
CA VAL A 30 -15.73 -13.75 -15.15
C VAL A 30 -17.06 -12.99 -15.03
N SER A 31 -17.04 -11.77 -14.50
CA SER A 31 -18.27 -10.97 -14.30
C SER A 31 -18.95 -10.61 -15.61
N THR A 32 -18.20 -10.17 -16.64
CA THR A 32 -18.77 -9.80 -17.94
C THR A 32 -19.33 -11.02 -18.66
N ALA A 33 -18.62 -12.17 -18.63
CA ALA A 33 -19.10 -13.41 -19.24
C ALA A 33 -20.38 -13.91 -18.55
N SER A 34 -20.40 -13.95 -17.20
CA SER A 34 -21.58 -14.34 -16.43
C SER A 34 -22.77 -13.42 -16.68
N LEU A 35 -22.55 -12.11 -16.79
CA LEU A 35 -23.59 -11.14 -17.13
C LEU A 35 -24.17 -11.42 -18.53
N ILE A 36 -23.30 -11.57 -19.53
CA ILE A 36 -23.72 -11.85 -20.92
C ILE A 36 -24.52 -13.16 -21.00
N ILE A 37 -24.04 -14.23 -20.36
CA ILE A 37 -24.73 -15.53 -20.31
C ILE A 37 -26.09 -15.39 -19.64
N GLY A 38 -26.18 -14.68 -18.52
CA GLY A 38 -27.45 -14.48 -17.80
C GLY A 38 -28.48 -13.70 -18.63
N VAL A 39 -28.06 -12.61 -19.28
CA VAL A 39 -28.93 -11.79 -20.14
C VAL A 39 -29.37 -12.58 -21.39
N ALA A 40 -28.48 -13.38 -21.97
CA ALA A 40 -28.80 -14.25 -23.09
C ALA A 40 -29.80 -15.35 -22.71
N ALA A 41 -29.60 -16.01 -21.56
CA ALA A 41 -30.50 -17.03 -21.04
C ALA A 41 -31.92 -16.50 -20.76
N ALA A 42 -32.05 -15.21 -20.49
CA ALA A 42 -33.34 -14.53 -20.32
C ALA A 42 -34.10 -14.27 -21.64
N GLY A 43 -33.58 -14.72 -22.79
CA GLY A 43 -34.23 -14.55 -24.10
C GLY A 43 -34.07 -13.15 -24.70
N SER A 44 -33.06 -12.39 -24.26
CA SER A 44 -32.79 -11.05 -24.77
C SER A 44 -32.25 -11.07 -26.22
N SER A 45 -32.52 -10.00 -26.96
CA SER A 45 -31.97 -9.82 -28.31
C SER A 45 -30.45 -9.59 -28.29
N GLN A 46 -29.79 -9.83 -29.42
CA GLN A 46 -28.33 -9.64 -29.56
C GLN A 46 -27.89 -8.20 -29.24
N THR A 47 -28.66 -7.20 -29.64
CA THR A 47 -28.38 -5.79 -29.33
C THR A 47 -28.43 -5.53 -27.82
N GLN A 48 -29.40 -6.12 -27.11
CA GLN A 48 -29.53 -5.98 -25.65
C GLN A 48 -28.38 -6.67 -24.91
N ILE A 49 -27.96 -7.86 -25.39
CA ILE A 49 -26.82 -8.59 -24.83
C ILE A 49 -25.53 -7.76 -24.99
N LEU A 50 -25.29 -7.20 -26.19
CA LEU A 50 -24.10 -6.40 -26.46
C LEU A 50 -24.09 -5.13 -25.61
N LEU A 51 -25.23 -4.46 -25.50
CA LEU A 51 -25.38 -3.27 -24.65
C LEU A 51 -25.10 -3.59 -23.19
N ALA A 52 -25.66 -4.68 -22.66
CA ALA A 52 -25.45 -5.09 -21.28
C ALA A 52 -23.97 -5.47 -21.02
N GLY A 53 -23.33 -6.18 -21.94
CA GLY A 53 -21.93 -6.56 -21.83
C GLY A 53 -20.99 -5.35 -21.83
N VAL A 54 -21.17 -4.40 -22.75
CA VAL A 54 -20.35 -3.18 -22.82
C VAL A 54 -20.59 -2.28 -21.60
N ALA A 55 -21.85 -2.09 -21.21
CA ALA A 55 -22.19 -1.31 -20.03
C ALA A 55 -21.60 -1.94 -18.75
N GLY A 56 -21.72 -3.25 -18.59
CA GLY A 56 -21.16 -3.98 -17.46
C GLY A 56 -19.64 -3.92 -17.40
N LEU A 57 -18.96 -4.08 -18.54
CA LEU A 57 -17.51 -3.95 -18.64
C LEU A 57 -17.04 -2.54 -18.22
N ILE A 58 -17.68 -1.50 -18.76
CA ILE A 58 -17.32 -0.10 -18.46
C ILE A 58 -17.60 0.22 -16.99
N ALA A 59 -18.76 -0.18 -16.46
CA ALA A 59 -19.13 0.03 -15.07
C ALA A 59 -18.18 -0.70 -14.12
N GLY A 60 -17.85 -1.97 -14.42
CA GLY A 60 -16.90 -2.77 -13.64
C GLY A 60 -15.50 -2.17 -13.64
N ALA A 61 -14.99 -1.77 -14.80
CA ALA A 61 -13.68 -1.14 -14.93
C ALA A 61 -13.59 0.18 -14.14
N MET A 62 -14.61 1.05 -14.25
CA MET A 62 -14.66 2.30 -13.49
C MET A 62 -14.75 2.05 -11.98
N SER A 63 -15.57 1.08 -11.55
CA SER A 63 -15.70 0.74 -10.14
C SER A 63 -14.40 0.22 -9.53
N MET A 64 -13.68 -0.66 -10.24
CA MET A 64 -12.38 -1.16 -9.79
C MET A 64 -11.31 -0.06 -9.76
N ALA A 65 -11.26 0.80 -10.78
CA ALA A 65 -10.32 1.90 -10.84
C ALA A 65 -10.55 2.92 -9.71
N ALA A 66 -11.81 3.29 -9.47
CA ALA A 66 -12.17 4.18 -8.36
C ALA A 66 -11.85 3.54 -7.01
N GLY A 67 -12.13 2.24 -6.84
CA GLY A 67 -11.85 1.51 -5.61
C GLY A 67 -10.35 1.47 -5.28
N GLU A 68 -9.50 1.16 -6.25
CA GLU A 68 -8.04 1.14 -6.04
C GLU A 68 -7.50 2.56 -5.79
N TYR A 69 -8.00 3.59 -6.51
CA TYR A 69 -7.61 4.97 -6.25
C TYR A 69 -7.93 5.38 -4.81
N VAL A 70 -9.16 5.15 -4.35
CA VAL A 70 -9.59 5.47 -2.98
C VAL A 70 -8.77 4.68 -1.96
N SER A 71 -8.49 3.40 -2.22
CA SER A 71 -7.67 2.58 -1.33
C SER A 71 -6.26 3.15 -1.16
N VAL A 72 -5.60 3.49 -2.26
CA VAL A 72 -4.23 4.05 -2.24
C VAL A 72 -4.22 5.44 -1.62
N SER A 73 -5.21 6.28 -1.92
CA SER A 73 -5.31 7.61 -1.30
C SER A 73 -5.53 7.51 0.21
N SER A 74 -6.43 6.63 0.67
CA SER A 74 -6.67 6.43 2.10
C SER A 74 -5.45 5.88 2.84
N GLN A 75 -4.65 5.03 2.20
CA GLN A 75 -3.38 4.57 2.75
C GLN A 75 -2.39 5.74 2.90
N SER A 76 -2.23 6.54 1.85
CA SER A 76 -1.37 7.73 1.90
C SER A 76 -1.83 8.74 2.95
N ASP A 77 -3.13 8.95 3.10
CA ASP A 77 -3.68 9.86 4.11
C ASP A 77 -3.42 9.34 5.53
N SER A 78 -3.51 8.02 5.74
CA SER A 78 -3.21 7.38 7.03
C SER A 78 -1.72 7.51 7.37
N GLU A 79 -0.84 7.24 6.40
CA GLU A 79 0.62 7.41 6.56
C GLU A 79 0.98 8.86 6.92
N ASN A 80 0.37 9.84 6.23
CA ASN A 80 0.59 11.26 6.53
C ASN A 80 0.07 11.65 7.91
N ALA A 81 -1.07 11.10 8.35
CA ALA A 81 -1.62 11.35 9.68
C ALA A 81 -0.72 10.77 10.78
N ASP A 82 -0.20 9.56 10.57
CA ASP A 82 0.73 8.92 11.48
C ASP A 82 2.04 9.73 11.60
N LEU A 83 2.60 10.19 10.48
CA LEU A 83 3.78 11.07 10.47
C LEU A 83 3.53 12.40 11.21
N ALA A 84 2.33 12.97 11.08
CA ALA A 84 1.98 14.21 11.77
C ALA A 84 1.86 14.01 13.29
N ARG A 85 1.32 12.86 13.72
CA ARG A 85 1.26 12.48 15.14
C ARG A 85 2.65 12.26 15.71
N GLU A 86 3.48 11.47 15.02
CA GLU A 86 4.86 11.19 15.42
C GLU A 86 5.67 12.48 15.60
N LYS A 87 5.51 13.43 14.68
CA LYS A 87 6.16 14.74 14.79
C LYS A 87 5.70 15.51 16.05
N ALA A 88 4.41 15.46 16.39
CA ALA A 88 3.89 16.10 17.58
C ALA A 88 4.39 15.43 18.87
N GLU A 89 4.51 14.11 18.88
CA GLU A 89 5.06 13.32 20.00
C GLU A 89 6.55 13.65 20.21
N LEU A 90 7.33 13.70 19.14
CA LEU A 90 8.74 14.11 19.16
C LEU A 90 8.96 15.54 19.66
N GLU A 91 8.04 16.47 19.37
CA GLU A 91 8.10 17.84 19.88
C GLU A 91 7.67 17.93 21.37
N ALA A 92 6.77 17.05 21.81
CA ALA A 92 6.21 17.06 23.16
C ALA A 92 7.09 16.34 24.19
N ASP A 93 7.67 15.18 23.86
CA ASP A 93 8.53 14.39 24.75
C ASP A 93 9.72 13.72 24.01
N PRO A 94 10.76 14.50 23.63
CA PRO A 94 11.93 13.95 22.92
C PRO A 94 12.68 12.86 23.71
N GLU A 95 12.69 12.95 25.05
CA GLU A 95 13.37 11.97 25.89
C GLU A 95 12.58 10.67 26.03
N GLY A 96 11.25 10.77 26.06
CA GLY A 96 10.32 9.63 26.00
C GLY A 96 10.48 8.86 24.70
N GLU A 97 10.39 9.54 23.55
CA GLU A 97 10.52 8.91 22.23
C GLU A 97 11.88 8.22 22.04
N LEU A 98 12.97 8.83 22.52
CA LEU A 98 14.30 8.22 22.48
C LEU A 98 14.34 6.88 23.25
N LYS A 99 13.66 6.80 24.41
CA LYS A 99 13.56 5.57 25.20
C LYS A 99 12.65 4.55 24.53
N GLU A 100 11.58 4.99 23.88
CA GLU A 100 10.70 4.13 23.10
C GLU A 100 11.45 3.45 21.95
N LEU A 101 12.20 4.22 21.16
CA LEU A 101 13.04 3.68 20.08
C LEU A 101 14.10 2.70 20.60
N ALA A 102 14.76 3.01 21.71
CA ALA A 102 15.69 2.08 22.35
C ALA A 102 14.96 0.78 22.78
N GLY A 103 13.78 0.90 23.38
CA GLY A 103 12.93 -0.23 23.77
C GLY A 103 12.54 -1.12 22.59
N LEU A 104 12.27 -0.55 21.41
CA LEU A 104 12.00 -1.32 20.18
C LEU A 104 13.20 -2.18 19.75
N TYR A 105 14.41 -1.64 19.84
CA TYR A 105 15.62 -2.40 19.52
C TYR A 105 15.93 -3.47 20.59
N GLU A 106 15.65 -3.18 21.86
CA GLU A 106 15.73 -4.17 22.94
C GLU A 106 14.77 -5.34 22.70
N ALA A 107 13.52 -5.05 22.32
CA ALA A 107 12.53 -6.06 21.96
C ALA A 107 12.94 -6.92 20.74
N ARG A 108 13.77 -6.36 19.85
CA ARG A 108 14.40 -7.10 18.72
C ARG A 108 15.64 -7.90 19.13
N GLY A 109 16.00 -7.91 20.42
CA GLY A 109 17.09 -8.69 20.99
C GLY A 109 18.44 -7.97 21.08
N ILE A 110 18.46 -6.64 20.88
CA ILE A 110 19.68 -5.84 21.06
C ILE A 110 19.87 -5.52 22.55
N SER A 111 21.12 -5.59 23.04
CA SER A 111 21.43 -5.24 24.43
C SER A 111 21.03 -3.79 24.76
N PRO A 112 20.54 -3.47 25.97
CA PRO A 112 20.07 -2.11 26.32
C PRO A 112 21.06 -0.99 26.02
N GLU A 113 22.35 -1.22 26.31
CA GLU A 113 23.43 -0.25 26.07
C GLU A 113 23.57 0.08 24.57
N LEU A 114 23.52 -0.94 23.71
CA LEU A 114 23.61 -0.78 22.27
C LEU A 114 22.32 -0.19 21.69
N SER A 115 21.15 -0.59 22.18
CA SER A 115 19.85 -0.05 21.75
C SER A 115 19.75 1.46 21.99
N MET A 116 20.16 1.92 23.18
CA MET A 116 20.21 3.35 23.50
C MET A 116 21.20 4.11 22.61
N LYS A 117 22.33 3.48 22.26
CA LYS A 117 23.31 4.07 21.36
C LYS A 117 22.76 4.20 19.92
N VAL A 118 22.11 3.15 19.42
CA VAL A 118 21.44 3.14 18.11
C VAL A 118 20.35 4.20 18.06
N ALA A 119 19.49 4.28 19.08
CA ALA A 119 18.43 5.27 19.14
C ALA A 119 18.97 6.71 19.06
N LYS A 120 20.05 7.01 19.80
CA LYS A 120 20.72 8.32 19.76
C LYS A 120 21.32 8.63 18.39
N GLU A 121 22.02 7.67 17.79
CA GLU A 121 22.65 7.87 16.48
C GLU A 121 21.61 8.06 15.36
N LEU A 122 20.51 7.30 15.37
CA LEU A 122 19.43 7.44 14.41
C LEU A 122 18.67 8.76 14.58
N THR A 123 18.33 9.11 15.82
CA THR A 123 17.66 10.39 16.15
C THR A 123 18.52 11.59 15.77
N ALA A 124 19.85 11.52 15.92
CA ALA A 124 20.75 12.60 15.53
C ALA A 124 20.85 12.81 13.99
N GLY A 125 20.51 11.79 13.20
CA GLY A 125 20.52 11.85 11.74
C GLY A 125 19.22 12.42 11.18
N ASP A 126 18.16 11.62 11.20
CA ASP A 126 16.82 12.02 10.78
C ASP A 126 15.84 11.54 11.85
N VAL A 127 15.47 12.46 12.74
CA VAL A 127 14.57 12.20 13.87
C VAL A 127 13.26 11.58 13.38
N LEU A 128 12.63 12.17 12.35
CA LEU A 128 11.31 11.72 11.93
C LEU A 128 11.41 10.36 11.23
N GLN A 129 12.43 10.14 10.40
CA GLN A 129 12.64 8.85 9.76
C GLN A 129 13.05 7.74 10.75
N ALA A 130 13.74 8.09 11.84
CA ALA A 130 14.15 7.14 12.87
C ALA A 130 12.96 6.57 13.65
N HIS A 131 11.89 7.35 13.80
CA HIS A 131 10.69 6.98 14.55
C HIS A 131 9.46 6.66 13.68
N ALA A 132 9.45 7.10 12.41
CA ALA A 132 8.39 6.75 11.45
C ALA A 132 8.25 5.23 11.30
N ARG A 133 7.00 4.76 11.42
CA ARG A 133 6.62 3.34 11.38
C ARG A 133 5.93 2.98 10.07
#